data_AF-A0A0B7AS32-F1
#
_entry.id   AF-A0A0B7AS32-F1
#
_cell.length_a   1.000
_cell.length_b   1.000
_cell.length_c   1.000
_cell.angle_alpha   90.00
_cell.angle_beta   90.00
_cell.angle_gamma   90.00
#
_symmetry.space_group_name_H-M   'P 1'
#
loop_
_entity.id
_entity.type
_entity.pdbx_description
1 polymer ?
#
loop_
_entity_poly.entity_id
_entity_poly.type
_entity_poly.pdbx_seq_one_letter_code
_entity_poly.pdbx_strand_id
1 'polypeptide(L)'
;MATLYYRPYTSEPIKEGELPTFDAVESILPEYQYIFVDPNQDTARSNKSKPPPPPSRHINPADRLAYTQTAATREPLDLDQTHMSVLDHQMHDLDNYRTAVQKMGHDILSLRTQVRTLEGENSKLRIDVNHYDDNKKLLIDAADLDSLARPELQARYASLRQKLAAQTTDLKDYKTRVQKLQNELIKKNDKEKDYLRMSHAHSSQQELLKRLQDKVQKVRKLEETCKKQEKVIEKLEAVLYKIKDKSVGQKGAGNAMSEANEVLAEENKRLREQMDDMKDQLLRAGMAGGEDLEKLELYQALERAEGRIMSLEKQLQENARNWGRERADMSIRMNEAEHGFGRSGGMILHDYPVLDTYNKPFSVPSRLDPLLR
;
A
#
# COMPACT_ATOMS: atom_id res chain seq x y z
N MET A 1 -14.80 -35.20 -8.73
CA MET A 1 -15.72 -34.87 -9.84
C MET A 1 -16.97 -34.24 -9.23
N ALA A 2 -17.31 -33.01 -9.60
CA ALA A 2 -18.55 -32.37 -9.18
C ALA A 2 -19.56 -32.47 -10.32
N THR A 3 -20.65 -33.21 -10.11
CA THR A 3 -21.75 -33.34 -11.07
C THR A 3 -22.63 -32.10 -11.02
N LEU A 4 -22.45 -31.18 -11.96
CA LEU A 4 -23.36 -30.06 -12.19
C LEU A 4 -24.69 -30.61 -12.71
N TYR A 5 -25.73 -30.56 -11.88
CA TYR A 5 -27.10 -30.90 -12.29
C TYR A 5 -27.64 -29.79 -13.20
N TYR A 6 -27.96 -30.14 -14.44
CA TYR A 6 -28.67 -29.25 -15.35
C TYR A 6 -30.11 -29.05 -14.85
N ARG A 7 -30.40 -27.85 -14.32
CA ARG A 7 -31.76 -27.45 -13.97
C ARG A 7 -32.44 -26.89 -15.22
N PRO A 8 -33.52 -27.51 -15.74
CA PRO A 8 -34.20 -26.99 -16.92
C PRO A 8 -34.86 -25.64 -16.62
N TYR A 9 -34.79 -24.72 -17.58
CA TYR A 9 -35.48 -23.44 -17.50
C TYR A 9 -36.99 -23.65 -17.61
N THR A 10 -37.75 -23.18 -16.61
CA THR A 10 -39.22 -23.32 -16.55
C THR A 10 -39.94 -21.95 -16.56
N SER A 11 -39.45 -21.02 -17.37
CA SER A 11 -40.17 -19.79 -17.71
C SER A 11 -40.84 -19.96 -19.07
N GLU A 12 -42.15 -19.75 -19.15
CA GLU A 12 -42.84 -19.69 -20.45
C GLU A 12 -42.25 -18.54 -21.29
N PRO A 13 -42.11 -18.71 -22.62
CA PRO A 13 -41.60 -17.64 -23.48
C PRO A 13 -42.58 -16.46 -23.49
N ILE A 14 -42.06 -15.27 -23.22
CA ILE A 14 -42.82 -14.01 -23.30
C ILE A 14 -43.37 -13.87 -24.72
N LYS A 15 -44.68 -13.65 -24.85
CA LYS A 15 -45.33 -13.51 -26.16
C LYS A 15 -44.96 -12.17 -26.79
N GLU A 16 -44.80 -12.14 -28.12
CA GLU A 16 -44.51 -10.89 -28.83
C GLU A 16 -45.57 -9.82 -28.51
N GLY A 17 -45.12 -8.70 -27.94
CA GLY A 17 -45.95 -7.57 -27.54
C GLY A 17 -46.11 -7.36 -26.03
N GLU A 18 -45.75 -8.33 -25.19
CA GLU A 18 -45.76 -8.15 -23.73
C GLU A 18 -44.43 -7.59 -23.21
N LEU A 19 -44.51 -6.55 -22.38
CA LEU A 19 -43.34 -6.01 -21.66
C LEU A 19 -42.95 -6.98 -20.54
N PRO A 20 -41.65 -7.34 -20.39
CA PRO A 20 -41.20 -8.18 -19.28
C PRO A 20 -41.57 -7.58 -17.92
N THR A 21 -41.87 -8.45 -16.95
CA THR A 21 -42.12 -8.01 -15.57
C THR A 21 -40.88 -7.30 -15.00
N PHE A 22 -41.08 -6.41 -14.04
CA PHE A 22 -40.02 -5.63 -13.38
C PHE A 22 -38.87 -6.50 -12.81
N ASP A 23 -39.14 -7.78 -12.57
CA ASP A 23 -38.25 -8.78 -11.97
C ASP A 23 -37.76 -9.86 -12.98
N ALA A 24 -37.77 -9.53 -14.28
CA ALA A 24 -37.42 -10.47 -15.35
C ALA A 24 -35.95 -10.95 -15.28
N VAL A 25 -35.03 -10.12 -14.76
CA VAL A 25 -33.61 -10.47 -14.71
C VAL A 25 -33.31 -11.51 -13.62
N GLU A 26 -33.91 -11.36 -12.43
CA GLU A 26 -33.73 -12.31 -11.30
C GLU A 26 -34.41 -13.66 -11.59
N SER A 27 -35.56 -13.63 -12.27
CA SER A 27 -36.30 -14.84 -12.66
C SER A 27 -35.67 -15.62 -13.83
N ILE A 28 -35.00 -14.96 -14.77
CA ILE A 28 -34.33 -15.62 -15.90
C ILE A 28 -32.91 -16.09 -15.53
N LEU A 29 -32.16 -15.36 -14.69
CA LEU A 29 -30.79 -15.72 -14.31
C LEU A 29 -30.53 -15.61 -12.78
N PRO A 30 -31.05 -16.54 -11.95
CA PRO A 30 -30.85 -16.52 -10.50
C PRO A 30 -29.38 -16.59 -10.05
N GLU A 31 -28.52 -17.20 -10.87
CA GLU A 31 -27.08 -17.38 -10.62
C GLU A 31 -26.25 -16.10 -10.86
N TYR A 32 -26.81 -15.08 -11.54
CA TYR A 32 -26.05 -13.92 -12.02
C TYR A 32 -25.39 -13.12 -10.88
N GLN A 33 -26.01 -13.11 -9.70
CA GLN A 33 -25.54 -12.41 -8.52
C GLN A 33 -24.35 -13.09 -7.81
N TYR A 34 -24.08 -14.37 -8.12
CA TYR A 34 -23.00 -15.16 -7.50
C TYR A 34 -21.70 -15.19 -8.30
N ILE A 35 -21.76 -14.91 -9.61
CA ILE A 35 -20.61 -15.09 -10.53
C ILE A 35 -19.74 -13.83 -10.63
N PHE A 36 -20.31 -12.64 -10.42
CA PHE A 36 -19.65 -11.35 -10.62
C PHE A 36 -19.58 -10.51 -9.33
N VAL A 37 -18.90 -11.04 -8.30
CA VAL A 37 -18.48 -10.24 -7.14
C VAL A 37 -17.17 -9.52 -7.47
N ASP A 38 -17.27 -8.20 -7.63
CA ASP A 38 -16.12 -7.32 -7.77
C ASP A 38 -15.39 -7.22 -6.40
N PRO A 39 -14.07 -7.53 -6.27
CA PRO A 39 -13.40 -7.67 -4.97
C PRO A 39 -13.42 -6.44 -4.06
N ASN A 40 -13.78 -5.26 -4.61
CA ASN A 40 -13.83 -3.98 -3.92
C ASN A 40 -15.26 -3.44 -3.70
N GLN A 41 -16.33 -4.24 -3.89
CA GLN A 41 -17.67 -3.84 -3.48
C GLN A 41 -18.02 -4.41 -2.10
N ASP A 42 -18.06 -3.50 -1.11
CA ASP A 42 -18.58 -3.79 0.23
C ASP A 42 -19.99 -4.41 0.15
N THR A 43 -20.17 -5.56 0.81
CA THR A 43 -21.40 -6.37 0.83
C THR A 43 -22.59 -5.74 1.58
N ALA A 44 -22.52 -4.43 1.86
CA ALA A 44 -23.46 -3.69 2.72
C ALA A 44 -24.81 -3.33 2.06
N ARG A 45 -25.03 -3.62 0.76
CA ARG A 45 -26.26 -3.23 0.04
C ARG A 45 -27.34 -4.31 -0.05
N SER A 46 -27.05 -5.56 0.33
CA SER A 46 -28.01 -6.68 0.19
C SER A 46 -29.15 -6.69 1.23
N ASN A 47 -29.02 -5.98 2.34
CA ASN A 47 -29.96 -6.06 3.47
C ASN A 47 -30.74 -4.75 3.72
N LYS A 48 -31.49 -4.29 2.72
CA LYS A 48 -32.63 -3.38 2.97
C LYS A 48 -33.94 -4.13 2.82
N SER A 49 -34.57 -4.38 3.97
CA SER A 49 -35.90 -4.95 4.08
C SER A 49 -36.92 -4.18 3.23
N LYS A 50 -37.69 -4.94 2.46
CA LYS A 50 -38.87 -4.47 1.71
C LYS A 50 -39.83 -3.78 2.71
N PRO A 51 -40.29 -2.54 2.48
CA PRO A 51 -41.37 -1.97 3.29
C PRO A 51 -42.62 -2.85 3.16
N PRO A 52 -43.44 -3.02 4.22
CA PRO A 52 -44.68 -3.77 4.10
C PRO A 52 -45.63 -3.07 3.11
N PRO A 53 -46.48 -3.82 2.38
CA PRO A 53 -47.47 -3.21 1.51
C PRO A 53 -48.45 -2.36 2.36
N PRO A 54 -48.92 -1.21 1.85
CA PRO A 54 -49.91 -0.40 2.55
C PRO A 54 -51.22 -1.22 2.69
N PRO A 55 -51.94 -1.09 3.82
CA PRO A 55 -53.17 -1.83 4.04
C PRO A 55 -54.25 -1.41 3.02
N SER A 56 -54.90 -2.40 2.39
CA SER A 56 -56.04 -2.17 1.49
C SER A 56 -57.16 -1.41 2.21
N ARG A 57 -57.28 -0.11 1.93
CA ARG A 57 -58.44 0.68 2.35
C ARG A 57 -59.65 0.27 1.52
N HIS A 58 -60.50 -0.59 2.08
CA HIS A 58 -61.88 -0.68 1.64
C HIS A 58 -62.56 0.68 1.88
N ILE A 59 -62.88 1.39 0.81
CA ILE A 59 -63.59 2.68 0.87
C ILE A 59 -65.09 2.39 0.86
N ASN A 60 -65.79 2.79 1.92
CA ASN A 60 -67.24 2.68 1.99
C ASN A 60 -67.91 3.61 0.95
N PRO A 61 -69.03 3.23 0.33
CA PRO A 61 -69.65 4.04 -0.73
C PRO A 61 -70.14 5.43 -0.27
N ALA A 62 -70.32 5.65 1.04
CA ALA A 62 -70.78 6.90 1.61
C ALA A 62 -69.70 8.00 1.68
N ASP A 63 -68.42 7.63 1.87
CA ASP A 63 -67.31 8.61 1.94
C ASP A 63 -66.88 9.12 0.55
N ARG A 64 -67.44 8.53 -0.52
CA ARG A 64 -67.15 8.92 -1.91
C ARG A 64 -67.59 10.34 -2.25
N LEU A 65 -68.47 10.94 -1.44
CA LEU A 65 -68.93 12.34 -1.55
C LEU A 65 -68.05 13.34 -0.79
N ALA A 66 -67.19 12.88 0.13
CA ALA A 66 -66.22 13.75 0.82
C ALA A 66 -64.96 13.97 -0.03
N TYR A 67 -64.55 13.00 -0.85
CA TYR A 67 -63.36 13.13 -1.71
C TYR A 67 -63.60 13.92 -3.00
N THR A 68 -64.87 14.16 -3.38
CA THR A 68 -65.23 15.07 -4.47
C THR A 68 -65.10 16.56 -4.11
N GLN A 69 -64.70 16.89 -2.88
CA GLN A 69 -64.56 18.29 -2.42
C GLN A 69 -63.12 18.72 -2.11
N THR A 70 -62.12 17.84 -2.28
CA THR A 70 -60.68 18.17 -2.26
C THR A 70 -60.04 18.18 -3.66
N ALA A 71 -60.79 17.84 -4.72
CA ALA A 71 -60.35 17.95 -6.11
C ALA A 71 -60.22 19.41 -6.61
N ALA A 72 -60.59 20.40 -5.79
CA ALA A 72 -60.61 21.82 -6.12
C ALA A 72 -59.45 22.62 -5.48
N THR A 73 -58.32 21.98 -5.15
CA THR A 73 -57.06 22.68 -4.83
C THR A 73 -55.81 21.81 -5.07
N ARG A 74 -55.75 21.13 -6.21
CA ARG A 74 -54.43 20.82 -6.78
C ARG A 74 -53.91 22.09 -7.44
N GLU A 75 -53.04 22.80 -6.72
CA GLU A 75 -52.18 23.83 -7.30
C GLU A 75 -51.57 23.28 -8.60
N PRO A 76 -51.54 24.05 -9.71
CA PRO A 76 -51.01 23.56 -10.99
C PRO A 76 -49.57 23.04 -10.88
N LEU A 77 -48.83 23.53 -9.89
CA LEU A 77 -47.49 23.06 -9.51
C LEU A 77 -47.42 21.57 -9.14
N ASP A 78 -48.44 20.96 -8.53
CA ASP A 78 -48.42 19.55 -8.08
C ASP A 78 -48.54 18.56 -9.27
N LEU A 79 -49.28 18.95 -10.31
CA LEU A 79 -49.43 18.14 -11.52
C LEU A 79 -48.17 18.24 -12.40
N ASP A 80 -47.58 19.43 -12.52
CA ASP A 80 -46.27 19.61 -13.17
C ASP A 80 -45.15 18.89 -12.39
N GLN A 81 -45.13 18.96 -11.06
CA GLN A 81 -44.12 18.28 -10.24
C GLN A 81 -44.17 16.75 -10.40
N THR A 82 -45.38 16.18 -10.51
CA THR A 82 -45.54 14.74 -10.73
C THR A 82 -45.25 14.33 -12.18
N HIS A 83 -45.62 15.14 -13.17
CA HIS A 83 -45.24 14.92 -14.57
C HIS A 83 -43.72 15.01 -14.79
N MET A 84 -43.07 16.02 -14.19
CA MET A 84 -41.62 16.17 -14.16
C MET A 84 -40.94 14.98 -13.47
N SER A 85 -41.46 14.52 -12.32
CA SER A 85 -40.91 13.34 -11.64
C SER A 85 -41.02 12.05 -12.47
N VAL A 86 -42.04 11.92 -13.32
CA VAL A 86 -42.17 10.77 -14.24
C VAL A 86 -41.18 10.90 -15.41
N LEU A 87 -41.01 12.09 -15.97
CA LEU A 87 -40.01 12.36 -17.01
C LEU A 87 -38.57 12.13 -16.49
N ASP A 88 -38.25 12.63 -15.29
CA ASP A 88 -36.95 12.43 -14.65
C ASP A 88 -36.67 10.93 -14.39
N HIS A 89 -37.68 10.18 -13.95
CA HIS A 89 -37.56 8.73 -13.77
C HIS A 89 -37.35 8.00 -15.10
N GLN A 90 -38.10 8.34 -16.15
CA GLN A 90 -37.95 7.77 -17.49
C GLN A 90 -36.58 8.11 -18.10
N MET A 91 -36.07 9.33 -17.91
CA MET A 91 -34.73 9.71 -18.31
C MET A 91 -33.67 8.91 -17.55
N HIS A 92 -33.82 8.74 -16.23
CA HIS A 92 -32.90 7.95 -15.42
C HIS A 92 -32.89 6.47 -15.85
N ASP A 93 -34.05 5.89 -16.17
CA ASP A 93 -34.14 4.51 -16.67
C ASP A 93 -33.49 4.37 -18.05
N LEU A 94 -33.68 5.35 -18.96
CA LEU A 94 -32.98 5.36 -20.24
C LEU A 94 -31.45 5.45 -20.09
N ASP A 95 -30.93 6.22 -19.12
CA ASP A 95 -29.50 6.24 -18.80
C ASP A 95 -29.02 4.94 -18.16
N ASN A 96 -29.84 4.29 -17.33
CA ASN A 96 -29.55 2.97 -16.77
C ASN A 96 -29.48 1.89 -17.88
N TYR A 97 -30.41 1.89 -18.83
CA TYR A 97 -30.34 1.01 -20.01
C TYR A 97 -29.14 1.36 -20.91
N ARG A 98 -28.85 2.64 -21.14
CA ARG A 98 -27.69 3.09 -21.92
C ARG A 98 -26.38 2.61 -21.32
N THR A 99 -26.22 2.72 -20.00
CA THR A 99 -25.02 2.24 -19.30
C THR A 99 -24.95 0.71 -19.22
N ALA A 100 -26.06 0.00 -19.08
CA ALA A 100 -26.11 -1.46 -19.14
C ALA A 100 -25.70 -1.99 -20.53
N VAL A 101 -26.25 -1.42 -21.61
CA VAL A 101 -25.87 -1.76 -22.99
C VAL A 101 -24.41 -1.43 -23.28
N GLN A 102 -23.89 -0.30 -22.75
CA GLN A 102 -22.46 0.02 -22.84
C GLN A 102 -21.60 -1.03 -22.13
N LYS A 103 -21.94 -1.44 -20.90
CA LYS A 103 -21.22 -2.51 -20.17
C LYS A 103 -21.23 -3.82 -20.95
N MET A 104 -22.40 -4.30 -21.35
CA MET A 104 -22.53 -5.51 -22.18
C MET A 104 -21.72 -5.40 -23.49
N GLY A 105 -21.65 -4.22 -24.10
CA GLY A 105 -20.79 -3.96 -25.26
C GLY A 105 -19.31 -4.15 -24.97
N HIS A 106 -18.81 -3.66 -23.82
CA HIS A 106 -17.44 -3.90 -23.36
C HIS A 106 -17.21 -5.39 -23.05
N ASP A 107 -18.17 -6.05 -22.39
CA ASP A 107 -18.07 -7.48 -22.03
C ASP A 107 -18.03 -8.38 -23.27
N ILE A 108 -18.86 -8.11 -24.29
CA ILE A 108 -18.82 -8.81 -25.58
C ILE A 108 -17.47 -8.60 -26.28
N LEU A 109 -16.88 -7.41 -26.23
CA LEU A 109 -15.57 -7.14 -26.81
C LEU A 109 -14.44 -7.82 -26.02
N SER A 110 -14.55 -7.86 -24.70
CA SER A 110 -13.62 -8.57 -23.79
C SER A 110 -13.65 -10.07 -24.07
N LEU A 111 -14.84 -10.70 -24.06
CA LEU A 111 -15.04 -12.10 -24.38
C LEU A 111 -14.55 -12.45 -25.79
N ARG A 112 -14.85 -11.64 -26.81
CA ARG A 112 -14.32 -11.83 -28.17
C ARG A 112 -12.79 -11.76 -28.22
N THR A 113 -12.17 -10.92 -27.40
CA THR A 113 -10.71 -10.84 -27.29
C THR A 113 -10.15 -12.09 -26.61
N GLN A 114 -10.78 -12.55 -25.53
CA GLN A 114 -10.41 -13.78 -24.83
C GLN A 114 -10.56 -15.03 -25.71
N VAL A 115 -11.65 -15.15 -26.46
CA VAL A 115 -11.87 -16.25 -27.42
C VAL A 115 -10.75 -16.28 -28.47
N ARG A 116 -10.41 -15.14 -29.08
CA ARG A 116 -9.29 -15.06 -30.04
C ARG A 116 -7.94 -15.48 -29.44
N THR A 117 -7.68 -15.08 -28.19
CA THR A 117 -6.48 -15.51 -27.46
C THR A 117 -6.48 -17.02 -27.25
N LEU A 118 -7.59 -17.59 -26.75
CA LEU A 118 -7.74 -19.03 -26.52
C LEU A 118 -7.67 -19.84 -27.82
N GLU A 119 -8.22 -19.35 -28.92
CA GLU A 119 -8.10 -19.96 -30.26
C GLU A 119 -6.64 -19.98 -30.73
N GLY A 120 -5.91 -18.88 -30.54
CA GLY A 120 -4.48 -18.77 -30.82
C GLY A 120 -3.63 -19.72 -29.97
N GLU A 121 -3.92 -19.81 -28.67
CA GLU A 121 -3.27 -20.74 -27.74
C GLU A 121 -3.60 -22.20 -28.08
N ASN A 122 -4.84 -22.53 -28.43
CA ASN A 122 -5.26 -23.88 -28.82
C ASN A 122 -4.59 -24.30 -30.15
N SER A 123 -4.51 -23.40 -31.12
CA SER A 123 -3.76 -23.59 -32.37
C SER A 123 -2.28 -23.85 -32.08
N LYS A 124 -1.66 -23.04 -31.22
CA LYS A 124 -0.26 -23.23 -30.81
C LYS A 124 -0.06 -24.58 -30.10
N LEU A 125 -0.91 -24.94 -29.14
CA LEU A 125 -0.81 -26.22 -28.42
C LEU A 125 -0.95 -27.42 -29.35
N ARG A 126 -1.81 -27.36 -30.38
CA ARG A 126 -1.90 -28.40 -31.42
C ARG A 126 -0.61 -28.50 -32.24
N ILE A 127 -0.02 -27.37 -32.60
CA ILE A 127 1.28 -27.32 -33.28
C ILE A 127 2.37 -27.93 -32.38
N ASP A 128 2.42 -27.56 -31.10
CA ASP A 128 3.39 -28.06 -30.13
C ASP A 128 3.25 -29.59 -29.93
N VAL A 129 2.03 -30.11 -29.79
CA VAL A 129 1.76 -31.56 -29.70
C VAL A 129 2.23 -32.32 -30.95
N ASN A 130 1.94 -31.82 -32.16
CA ASN A 130 2.44 -32.43 -33.39
C ASN A 130 3.98 -32.45 -33.42
N HIS A 131 4.64 -31.39 -32.97
CA HIS A 131 6.10 -31.36 -32.84
C HIS A 131 6.61 -32.38 -31.80
N TYR A 132 5.91 -32.61 -30.69
CA TYR A 132 6.24 -33.65 -29.71
C TYR A 132 6.12 -35.06 -30.29
N ASP A 133 5.07 -35.36 -31.07
CA ASP A 133 4.95 -36.65 -31.75
C ASP A 133 6.05 -36.86 -32.79
N ASP A 134 6.43 -35.81 -33.54
CA ASP A 134 7.57 -35.89 -34.46
C ASP A 134 8.92 -35.93 -33.73
N ASN A 135 9.06 -35.36 -32.53
CA ASN A 135 10.23 -35.57 -31.66
C ASN A 135 10.31 -37.03 -31.19
N LYS A 136 9.17 -37.60 -30.77
CA LYS A 136 9.06 -39.00 -30.34
C LYS A 136 9.37 -39.97 -31.48
N LYS A 137 8.93 -39.67 -32.71
CA LYS A 137 9.30 -40.47 -33.90
C LYS A 137 10.78 -40.42 -34.22
N LEU A 138 11.46 -39.29 -33.99
CA LEU A 138 12.91 -39.16 -34.21
C LEU A 138 13.74 -39.94 -33.17
N LEU A 139 13.24 -40.04 -31.94
CA LEU A 139 13.85 -40.82 -30.88
C LEU A 139 13.64 -42.32 -31.14
N ILE A 140 14.72 -43.08 -31.22
CA ILE A 140 14.72 -44.52 -31.47
C ILE A 140 15.66 -45.19 -30.48
N ASP A 141 15.27 -46.37 -29.98
CA ASP A 141 16.10 -47.18 -29.10
C ASP A 141 17.30 -47.75 -29.86
N ALA A 142 18.45 -47.82 -29.20
CA ALA A 142 19.72 -48.13 -29.85
C ALA A 142 19.75 -49.48 -30.61
N ALA A 143 18.89 -50.43 -30.24
CA ALA A 143 18.76 -51.73 -30.91
C ALA A 143 18.10 -51.66 -32.30
N ASP A 144 17.20 -50.70 -32.51
CA ASP A 144 16.51 -50.52 -33.80
C ASP A 144 17.35 -49.71 -34.80
N LEU A 145 18.43 -49.06 -34.33
CA LEU A 145 19.28 -48.19 -35.14
C LEU A 145 19.94 -48.93 -36.34
N ASP A 146 20.34 -50.18 -36.13
CA ASP A 146 20.94 -51.04 -37.17
C ASP A 146 19.91 -51.59 -38.18
N SER A 147 18.61 -51.51 -37.87
CA SER A 147 17.53 -51.92 -38.79
C SER A 147 17.17 -50.86 -39.83
N LEU A 148 17.61 -49.61 -39.62
CA LEU A 148 17.25 -48.47 -40.46
C LEU A 148 18.06 -48.40 -41.76
N ALA A 149 17.36 -48.15 -42.86
CA ALA A 149 18.00 -47.83 -44.12
C ALA A 149 18.79 -46.50 -44.02
N ARG A 150 20.00 -46.47 -44.58
CA ARG A 150 20.91 -45.30 -44.58
C ARG A 150 20.25 -43.95 -44.93
N PRO A 151 19.32 -43.85 -45.91
CA PRO A 151 18.63 -42.59 -46.21
C PRO A 151 17.74 -42.09 -45.07
N GLU A 152 17.08 -43.00 -44.35
CA GLU A 152 16.20 -42.64 -43.23
C GLU A 152 17.00 -42.14 -42.03
N LEU A 153 18.11 -42.83 -41.71
CA LEU A 153 19.07 -42.37 -40.69
C LEU A 153 19.61 -40.96 -41.01
N GLN A 154 19.93 -40.69 -42.28
CA GLN A 154 20.43 -39.39 -42.71
C GLN A 154 19.35 -38.29 -42.63
N ALA A 155 18.10 -38.60 -42.95
CA ALA A 155 16.97 -37.68 -42.80
C ALA A 155 16.68 -37.35 -41.31
N ARG A 156 16.71 -38.37 -40.44
CA ARG A 156 16.55 -38.22 -38.99
C ARG A 156 17.66 -37.35 -38.38
N TYR A 157 18.92 -37.60 -38.76
CA TYR A 157 20.06 -36.78 -38.34
C TYR A 157 19.93 -35.32 -38.78
N ALA A 158 19.51 -35.06 -40.02
CA ALA A 158 19.27 -33.71 -40.52
C ALA A 158 18.16 -32.99 -39.72
N SER A 159 17.05 -33.68 -39.43
CA SER A 159 15.96 -33.13 -38.62
C SER A 159 16.39 -32.82 -37.18
N LEU A 160 17.14 -33.74 -36.54
CA LEU A 160 17.68 -33.53 -35.19
C LEU A 160 18.63 -32.32 -35.13
N ARG A 161 19.51 -32.18 -36.14
CA ARG A 161 20.41 -31.03 -36.27
C ARG A 161 19.64 -29.71 -36.44
N GLN A 162 18.57 -29.71 -37.24
CA GLN A 162 17.71 -28.53 -37.41
C GLN A 162 17.00 -28.16 -36.10
N LYS A 163 16.48 -29.15 -35.36
CA LYS A 163 15.84 -28.93 -34.05
C LYS A 163 16.81 -28.40 -32.99
N LEU A 164 18.04 -28.93 -32.95
CA LEU A 164 19.09 -28.40 -32.07
C LEU A 164 19.44 -26.94 -32.39
N ALA A 165 19.50 -26.58 -33.68
CA ALA A 165 19.72 -25.20 -34.10
C ALA A 165 18.57 -24.27 -33.68
N ALA A 166 17.31 -24.70 -33.83
CA ALA A 166 16.13 -23.96 -33.39
C ALA A 166 16.10 -23.77 -31.85
N GLN A 167 16.36 -24.82 -31.08
CA GLN A 167 16.47 -24.72 -29.62
C GLN A 167 17.61 -23.79 -29.18
N THR A 168 18.71 -23.74 -29.95
CA THR A 168 19.82 -22.80 -29.70
C THR A 168 19.41 -21.35 -29.94
N THR A 169 18.59 -21.07 -30.97
CA THR A 169 18.03 -19.73 -31.18
C THR A 169 17.01 -19.36 -30.10
N ASP A 170 16.12 -20.27 -29.73
CA ASP A 170 15.12 -20.02 -28.69
C ASP A 170 15.79 -19.71 -27.34
N LEU A 171 16.83 -20.46 -26.96
CA LEU A 171 17.60 -20.23 -25.73
C LEU A 171 18.25 -18.85 -25.72
N LYS A 172 18.77 -18.38 -26.86
CA LYS A 172 19.33 -17.03 -27.01
C LYS A 172 18.24 -15.95 -26.85
N ASP A 173 17.05 -16.18 -27.37
CA ASP A 173 15.92 -15.24 -27.26
C ASP A 173 15.35 -15.21 -25.84
N TYR A 174 15.24 -16.38 -25.17
CA TYR A 174 14.92 -16.44 -23.73
C TYR A 174 15.95 -15.68 -22.90
N LYS A 175 17.26 -15.86 -23.14
CA LYS A 175 18.32 -15.10 -22.45
C LYS A 175 18.17 -13.59 -22.67
N THR A 176 17.87 -13.17 -23.90
CA THR A 176 17.61 -11.75 -24.22
C THR A 176 16.36 -11.21 -23.52
N ARG A 177 15.30 -12.03 -23.42
CA ARG A 177 14.05 -11.65 -22.72
C ARG A 177 14.25 -11.53 -21.22
N VAL A 178 14.99 -12.46 -20.60
CA VAL A 178 15.37 -12.40 -19.18
C VAL A 178 16.18 -11.13 -18.90
N GLN A 179 17.17 -10.80 -19.74
CA GLN A 179 17.95 -9.56 -19.58
C GLN A 179 17.08 -8.30 -19.69
N LYS A 180 16.13 -8.27 -20.63
CA LYS A 180 15.17 -7.15 -20.75
C LYS A 180 14.31 -7.01 -19.49
N LEU A 181 13.75 -8.10 -18.99
CA LEU A 181 12.92 -8.11 -17.77
C LEU A 181 13.72 -7.71 -16.52
N GLN A 182 14.98 -8.14 -16.39
CA GLN A 182 15.89 -7.70 -15.33
C GLN A 182 16.14 -6.18 -15.41
N ASN A 183 16.43 -5.66 -16.60
CA ASN A 183 16.63 -4.23 -16.81
C ASN A 183 15.36 -3.41 -16.51
N GLU A 184 14.16 -3.94 -16.81
CA GLU A 184 12.88 -3.32 -16.45
C GLU A 184 12.61 -3.38 -14.94
N LEU A 185 12.97 -4.47 -14.27
CA LEU A 185 12.86 -4.60 -12.81
C LEU A 185 13.75 -3.59 -12.09
N ILE A 186 15.01 -3.44 -12.52
CA ILE A 186 15.93 -2.41 -12.01
C ILE A 186 15.32 -1.02 -12.18
N LYS A 187 14.88 -0.67 -13.40
CA LYS A 187 14.22 0.63 -13.68
C LYS A 187 12.95 0.86 -12.87
N LYS A 188 12.19 -0.19 -12.53
CA LYS A 188 11.01 -0.07 -11.66
C LYS A 188 11.40 0.16 -10.20
N ASN A 189 12.42 -0.55 -9.71
CA ASN A 189 12.90 -0.40 -8.34
C ASN A 189 13.62 0.95 -8.09
N ASP A 190 14.36 1.47 -9.08
CA ASP A 190 14.93 2.82 -9.02
C ASP A 190 13.82 3.89 -8.91
N LYS A 191 12.76 3.78 -9.73
CA LYS A 191 11.59 4.66 -9.64
C LYS A 191 10.88 4.55 -8.29
N GLU A 192 10.67 3.34 -7.78
CA GLU A 192 10.09 3.08 -6.46
C GLU A 192 10.91 3.75 -5.34
N LYS A 193 12.25 3.61 -5.40
CA LYS A 193 13.17 4.26 -4.47
C LYS A 193 13.09 5.79 -4.52
N ASP A 194 12.93 6.38 -5.70
CA ASP A 194 12.73 7.82 -5.84
C ASP A 194 11.33 8.28 -5.37
N TYR A 195 10.28 7.50 -5.59
CA TYR A 195 8.97 7.73 -4.99
C TYR A 195 9.01 7.68 -3.45
N LEU A 196 9.73 6.70 -2.87
CA LEU A 196 9.91 6.60 -1.42
C LEU A 196 10.68 7.78 -0.84
N ARG A 197 11.74 8.25 -1.50
CA ARG A 197 12.47 9.48 -1.15
C ARG A 197 11.54 10.70 -1.17
N MET A 198 10.75 10.86 -2.22
CA MET A 198 9.83 11.99 -2.37
C MET A 198 8.71 11.95 -1.32
N SER A 199 8.16 10.76 -1.05
CA SER A 199 7.16 10.52 0.00
C SER A 199 7.70 10.87 1.39
N HIS A 200 8.93 10.45 1.71
CA HIS A 200 9.58 10.79 2.98
C HIS A 200 9.83 12.31 3.10
N ALA A 201 10.30 12.96 2.04
CA ALA A 201 10.47 14.41 2.00
C ALA A 201 9.13 15.16 2.20
N HIS A 202 8.06 14.73 1.53
CA HIS A 202 6.71 15.29 1.74
C HIS A 202 6.19 15.07 3.16
N SER A 203 6.40 13.87 3.74
CA SER A 203 6.03 13.58 5.13
C SER A 203 6.73 14.53 6.12
N SER A 204 8.05 14.72 5.95
CA SER A 204 8.84 15.67 6.76
C SER A 204 8.38 17.12 6.60
N GLN A 205 8.10 17.56 5.37
CA GLN A 205 7.55 18.89 5.10
C GLN A 205 6.16 19.08 5.73
N GLN A 206 5.29 18.07 5.65
CA GLN A 206 3.95 18.09 6.24
C GLN A 206 4.01 18.17 7.78
N GLU A 207 4.97 17.48 8.40
CA GLU A 207 5.20 17.59 9.84
C GLU A 207 5.70 18.98 10.23
N LEU A 208 6.63 19.57 9.46
CA LEU A 208 7.09 20.94 9.68
C LEU A 208 5.93 21.94 9.54
N LEU A 209 5.09 21.79 8.52
CA LEU A 209 3.90 22.63 8.32
C LEU A 209 2.93 22.53 9.50
N LYS A 210 2.69 21.32 10.03
CA LYS A 210 1.88 21.13 11.24
C LYS A 210 2.48 21.85 12.45
N ARG A 211 3.78 21.66 12.71
CA ARG A 211 4.49 22.36 13.81
C ARG A 211 4.44 23.88 13.66
N LEU A 212 4.45 24.42 12.43
CA LEU A 212 4.28 25.85 12.17
C LEU A 212 2.84 26.32 12.39
N GLN A 213 1.83 25.55 11.98
CA GLN A 213 0.42 25.82 12.28
C GLN A 213 0.16 25.85 13.80
N ASP A 214 0.72 24.90 14.55
CA ASP A 214 0.60 24.85 16.02
C ASP A 214 1.22 26.10 16.67
N LYS A 215 2.38 26.56 16.17
CA LYS A 215 3.00 27.83 16.60
C LYS A 215 2.11 29.03 16.28
N VAL A 216 1.52 29.11 15.10
CA VAL A 216 0.59 30.20 14.73
C VAL A 216 -0.65 30.19 15.63
N GLN A 217 -1.22 29.02 15.96
CA GLN A 217 -2.31 28.93 16.92
C GLN A 217 -1.90 29.39 18.33
N LYS A 218 -0.68 29.06 18.78
CA LYS A 218 -0.15 29.54 20.07
C LYS A 218 -0.01 31.07 20.08
N VAL A 219 0.52 31.67 19.01
CA VAL A 219 0.63 33.13 18.87
C VAL A 219 -0.75 33.79 18.93
N ARG A 220 -1.76 33.29 18.20
CA ARG A 220 -3.13 33.83 18.26
C ARG A 220 -3.72 33.80 19.69
N LYS A 221 -3.52 32.71 20.43
CA LYS A 221 -3.96 32.60 21.84
C LYS A 221 -3.26 33.63 22.74
N LEU A 222 -1.99 33.93 22.48
CA LEU A 222 -1.25 34.99 23.18
C LEU A 222 -1.76 36.39 22.79
N GLU A 223 -2.00 36.66 21.50
CA GLU A 223 -2.60 37.92 21.03
C GLU A 223 -3.98 38.19 21.66
N GLU A 224 -4.84 37.17 21.74
CA GLU A 224 -6.12 37.25 22.45
C GLU A 224 -5.95 37.53 23.95
N THR A 225 -4.89 37.00 24.56
CA THR A 225 -4.57 37.23 25.98
C THR A 225 -4.06 38.65 26.20
N CYS A 226 -3.18 39.15 25.33
CA CYS A 226 -2.73 40.54 25.33
C CYS A 226 -3.92 41.50 25.17
N LYS A 227 -4.83 41.27 24.22
CA LYS A 227 -6.06 42.07 24.04
C LYS A 227 -7.01 42.02 25.26
N LYS A 228 -7.01 40.92 26.01
CA LYS A 228 -7.76 40.84 27.28
C LYS A 228 -7.06 41.63 28.39
N GLN A 229 -5.74 41.57 28.47
CA GLN A 229 -4.93 42.32 29.43
C GLN A 229 -4.99 43.84 29.17
N GLU A 230 -4.93 44.27 27.91
CA GLU A 230 -5.10 45.65 27.47
C GLU A 230 -6.43 46.24 27.98
N LYS A 231 -7.55 45.52 27.80
CA LYS A 231 -8.86 45.88 28.37
C LYS A 231 -8.93 45.87 29.90
N VAL A 232 -8.04 45.15 30.59
CA VAL A 232 -7.92 45.21 32.05
C VAL A 232 -7.12 46.45 32.45
N ILE A 233 -6.05 46.77 31.74
CA ILE A 233 -5.26 48.00 31.95
C ILE A 233 -6.13 49.23 31.74
N GLU A 234 -6.87 49.35 30.63
CA GLU A 234 -7.82 50.46 30.38
C GLU A 234 -8.80 50.67 31.55
N LYS A 235 -9.32 49.57 32.13
CA LYS A 235 -10.24 49.62 33.28
C LYS A 235 -9.54 50.04 34.57
N LEU A 236 -8.32 49.56 34.81
CA LEU A 236 -7.52 49.93 35.98
C LEU A 236 -7.11 51.41 35.90
N GLU A 237 -6.68 51.88 34.74
CA GLU A 237 -6.39 53.30 34.47
C GLU A 237 -7.64 54.15 34.73
N ALA A 238 -8.80 53.77 34.20
CA ALA A 238 -10.06 54.48 34.45
C ALA A 238 -10.47 54.52 35.94
N VAL A 239 -10.07 53.52 36.75
CA VAL A 239 -10.25 53.54 38.22
C VAL A 239 -9.21 54.45 38.88
N LEU A 240 -7.94 54.40 38.46
CA LEU A 240 -6.87 55.25 38.98
C LEU A 240 -7.15 56.74 38.72
N TYR A 241 -7.64 57.12 37.53
CA TYR A 241 -8.11 58.48 37.24
C TYR A 241 -9.22 58.90 38.22
N LYS A 242 -10.23 58.07 38.45
CA LYS A 242 -11.32 58.35 39.40
C LYS A 242 -10.87 58.46 40.86
N ILE A 243 -9.82 57.72 41.26
CA ILE A 243 -9.24 57.82 42.61
C ILE A 243 -8.42 59.11 42.73
N LYS A 244 -7.63 59.44 41.70
CA LYS A 244 -6.82 60.66 41.64
C LYS A 244 -7.67 61.94 41.67
N ASP A 245 -8.76 61.98 40.90
CA ASP A 245 -9.70 63.12 40.92
C ASP A 245 -10.36 63.29 42.30
N LYS A 246 -10.61 62.19 43.03
CA LYS A 246 -11.13 62.24 44.41
C LYS A 246 -10.06 62.69 45.42
N SER A 247 -8.80 62.33 45.26
CA SER A 247 -7.75 62.69 46.22
C SER A 247 -7.26 64.13 46.09
N VAL A 248 -7.28 64.72 44.89
CA VAL A 248 -6.92 66.13 44.66
C VAL A 248 -7.86 67.10 45.40
N GLY A 249 -9.10 66.70 45.68
CA GLY A 249 -10.07 67.50 46.44
C GLY A 249 -9.86 67.54 47.96
N GLN A 250 -9.01 66.70 48.56
CA GLN A 250 -9.01 66.49 50.01
C GLN A 250 -7.59 66.39 50.60
N LYS A 251 -7.02 67.56 50.97
CA LYS A 251 -5.66 67.72 51.53
C LYS A 251 -5.35 66.98 52.86
N GLY A 252 -6.28 66.20 53.39
CA GLY A 252 -6.06 65.32 54.55
C GLY A 252 -5.87 63.82 54.21
N ALA A 253 -6.14 63.40 52.97
CA ALA A 253 -6.16 61.97 52.61
C ALA A 253 -4.76 61.35 52.41
N GLY A 254 -3.71 62.16 52.27
CA GLY A 254 -2.35 61.70 51.97
C GLY A 254 -1.75 60.76 53.03
N ASN A 255 -1.90 61.08 54.31
CA ASN A 255 -1.36 60.25 55.39
C ASN A 255 -2.09 58.90 55.49
N ALA A 256 -3.42 58.89 55.50
CA ALA A 256 -4.20 57.65 55.56
C ALA A 256 -3.97 56.74 54.35
N MET A 257 -3.71 57.31 53.16
CA MET A 257 -3.35 56.54 51.97
C MET A 257 -1.90 56.03 52.01
N SER A 258 -0.97 56.75 52.67
CA SER A 258 0.39 56.27 52.92
C SER A 258 0.39 55.09 53.90
N GLU A 259 -0.32 55.22 55.02
CA GLU A 259 -0.45 54.20 56.07
C GLU A 259 -1.16 52.94 55.53
N ALA A 260 -2.21 53.09 54.72
CA ALA A 260 -2.84 51.97 54.03
C ALA A 260 -1.93 51.31 52.98
N ASN A 261 -1.09 52.06 52.28
CA ASN A 261 -0.10 51.50 51.34
C ASN A 261 1.01 50.73 52.07
N GLU A 262 1.41 51.18 53.26
CA GLU A 262 2.43 50.52 54.08
C GLU A 262 1.92 49.16 54.59
N VAL A 263 0.70 49.11 55.14
CA VAL A 263 0.02 47.85 55.52
C VAL A 263 -0.17 46.91 54.32
N LEU A 264 -0.55 47.43 53.15
CA LEU A 264 -0.66 46.64 51.92
C LEU A 264 0.70 46.16 51.38
N ALA A 265 1.79 46.89 51.65
CA ALA A 265 3.14 46.47 51.29
C ALA A 265 3.63 45.33 52.20
N GLU A 266 3.33 45.38 53.50
CA GLU A 266 3.60 44.28 54.44
C GLU A 266 2.82 43.01 54.09
N GLU A 267 1.52 43.11 53.78
CA GLU A 267 0.74 41.93 53.36
C GLU A 267 1.19 41.42 51.98
N ASN A 268 1.63 42.29 51.05
CA ASN A 268 2.29 41.85 49.81
C ASN A 268 3.60 41.11 50.06
N LYS A 269 4.40 41.54 51.04
CA LYS A 269 5.63 40.85 51.45
C LYS A 269 5.30 39.45 51.99
N ARG A 270 4.32 39.35 52.89
CA ARG A 270 3.84 38.09 53.46
C ARG A 270 3.24 37.14 52.42
N LEU A 271 2.48 37.65 51.44
CA LEU A 271 1.95 36.85 50.34
C LEU A 271 3.06 36.35 49.39
N ARG A 272 4.14 37.11 49.21
CA ARG A 272 5.33 36.64 48.48
C ARG A 272 6.06 35.53 49.24
N GLU A 273 6.29 35.71 50.53
CA GLU A 273 6.85 34.69 51.42
C GLU A 273 6.01 33.39 51.37
N GLN A 274 4.68 33.48 51.42
CA GLN A 274 3.79 32.31 51.26
C GLN A 274 3.84 31.66 49.86
N MET A 275 3.98 32.45 48.78
CA MET A 275 4.16 31.88 47.44
C MET A 275 5.49 31.15 47.29
N ASP A 276 6.56 31.65 47.92
CA ASP A 276 7.87 31.01 47.88
C ASP A 276 7.88 29.74 48.74
N ASP A 277 7.25 29.74 49.93
CA ASP A 277 6.98 28.52 50.71
C ASP A 277 6.20 27.46 49.91
N MET A 278 5.18 27.87 49.13
CA MET A 278 4.44 26.94 48.26
C MET A 278 5.28 26.40 47.08
N LYS A 279 6.17 27.22 46.51
CA LYS A 279 7.12 26.74 45.48
C LYS A 279 8.10 25.74 46.06
N ASP A 280 8.61 25.99 47.27
CA ASP A 280 9.52 25.08 47.96
C ASP A 280 8.81 23.77 48.35
N GLN A 281 7.53 23.82 48.72
CA GLN A 281 6.71 22.61 48.86
C GLN A 281 6.52 21.86 47.53
N LEU A 282 6.29 22.55 46.40
CA LEU A 282 6.17 21.93 45.08
C LEU A 282 7.48 21.32 44.57
N LEU A 283 8.61 21.98 44.79
CA LEU A 283 9.97 21.47 44.56
C LEU A 283 10.22 20.20 45.39
N ARG A 284 9.91 20.26 46.69
CA ARG A 284 10.11 19.15 47.62
C ARG A 284 9.12 17.99 47.43
N ALA A 285 7.97 18.24 46.81
CA ALA A 285 7.02 17.22 46.35
C ALA A 285 7.36 16.63 44.97
N GLY A 286 8.48 17.03 44.35
CA GLY A 286 8.93 16.54 43.03
C GLY A 286 8.15 17.11 41.83
N MET A 287 7.15 17.96 42.08
CA MET A 287 6.27 18.54 41.06
C MET A 287 6.89 19.70 40.27
N ALA A 288 8.05 20.22 40.71
CA ALA A 288 8.83 21.20 39.96
C ALA A 288 10.17 20.60 39.51
N GLY A 289 10.25 20.20 38.23
CA GLY A 289 11.49 19.79 37.57
C GLY A 289 11.76 18.30 37.41
N GLY A 290 10.99 17.42 38.08
CA GLY A 290 11.15 15.96 37.93
C GLY A 290 10.90 15.47 36.50
N GLU A 291 9.83 15.97 35.86
CA GLU A 291 9.42 15.59 34.50
C GLU A 291 10.46 16.00 33.43
N ASP A 292 11.10 17.18 33.58
CA ASP A 292 12.17 17.59 32.66
C ASP A 292 13.50 16.84 32.91
N LEU A 293 13.75 16.36 34.14
CA LEU A 293 14.91 15.52 34.45
C LEU A 293 14.76 14.10 33.88
N GLU A 294 13.61 13.46 34.08
CA GLU A 294 13.26 12.15 33.51
C GLU A 294 13.32 12.20 31.97
N LYS A 295 12.78 13.25 31.37
CA LYS A 295 12.84 13.50 29.93
C LYS A 295 14.27 13.69 29.41
N LEU A 296 15.15 14.35 30.17
CA LEU A 296 16.57 14.46 29.82
C LEU A 296 17.27 13.09 29.85
N GLU A 297 16.96 12.26 30.85
CA GLU A 297 17.49 10.89 30.96
C GLU A 297 16.99 10.00 29.82
N LEU A 298 15.71 10.10 29.44
CA LEU A 298 15.14 9.40 28.28
C LEU A 298 15.81 9.79 26.96
N TYR A 299 16.12 11.08 26.74
CA TYR A 299 16.90 11.49 25.55
C TYR A 299 18.31 10.89 25.56
N GLN A 300 18.98 10.85 26.71
CA GLN A 300 20.32 10.27 26.83
C GLN A 300 20.30 8.73 26.72
N ALA A 301 19.19 8.07 27.04
CA ALA A 301 18.98 6.65 26.77
C ALA A 301 18.74 6.39 25.27
N LEU A 302 17.96 7.25 24.61
CA LEU A 302 17.72 7.20 23.17
C LEU A 302 19.02 7.37 22.37
N GLU A 303 19.83 8.39 22.66
CA GLU A 303 21.11 8.65 21.99
C GLU A 303 22.07 7.45 22.08
N ARG A 304 22.14 6.79 23.25
CA ARG A 304 22.91 5.55 23.43
C ARG A 304 22.35 4.38 22.61
N ALA A 305 21.03 4.26 22.51
CA ALA A 305 20.38 3.21 21.72
C ALA A 305 20.60 3.42 20.22
N GLU A 306 20.46 4.65 19.72
CA GLU A 306 20.74 5.03 18.34
C GLU A 306 22.21 4.76 17.95
N GLY A 307 23.17 5.18 18.78
CA GLY A 307 24.58 4.88 18.57
C GLY A 307 24.90 3.38 18.55
N ARG A 308 24.18 2.58 19.36
CA ARG A 308 24.30 1.12 19.35
C ARG A 308 23.73 0.49 18.08
N ILE A 309 22.58 0.98 17.60
CA ILE A 309 21.95 0.54 16.35
C ILE A 309 22.89 0.83 15.17
N MET A 310 23.38 2.07 15.03
CA MET A 310 24.32 2.44 13.95
C MET A 310 25.58 1.57 13.93
N SER A 311 26.12 1.22 15.11
CA SER A 311 27.27 0.33 15.23
C SER A 311 26.95 -1.09 14.77
N LEU A 312 25.80 -1.65 15.17
CA LEU A 312 25.33 -2.97 14.75
C LEU A 312 25.01 -3.03 13.26
N GLU A 313 24.38 -2.00 12.69
CA GLU A 313 24.11 -1.89 11.25
C GLU A 313 25.40 -1.88 10.43
N LYS A 314 26.42 -1.13 10.88
CA LYS A 314 27.74 -1.12 10.26
C LYS A 314 28.40 -2.50 10.32
N GLN A 315 28.37 -3.16 11.48
CA GLN A 315 28.89 -4.54 11.62
C GLN A 315 28.16 -5.52 10.71
N LEU A 316 26.83 -5.40 10.58
CA LEU A 316 26.03 -6.24 9.70
C LEU A 316 26.39 -6.01 8.22
N GLN A 317 26.60 -4.76 7.82
CA GLN A 317 27.02 -4.39 6.47
C GLN A 317 28.44 -4.89 6.13
N GLU A 318 29.37 -4.81 7.08
CA GLU A 318 30.72 -5.35 6.94
C GLU A 318 30.72 -6.89 6.89
N ASN A 319 29.92 -7.55 7.73
CA ASN A 319 29.73 -9.01 7.71
C ASN A 319 29.14 -9.48 6.37
N ALA A 320 28.07 -8.84 5.87
CA ALA A 320 27.49 -9.15 4.57
C ALA A 320 28.49 -8.97 3.41
N ARG A 321 29.39 -7.97 3.50
CA ARG A 321 30.50 -7.77 2.54
C ARG A 321 31.57 -8.86 2.65
N ASN A 322 31.94 -9.30 3.86
CA ASN A 322 32.85 -10.42 4.06
C ASN A 322 32.26 -11.71 3.50
N TRP A 323 31.03 -12.05 3.88
CA TRP A 323 30.35 -13.25 3.40
C TRP A 323 30.17 -13.25 1.87
N GLY A 324 29.88 -12.09 1.27
CA GLY A 324 29.86 -11.92 -0.18
C GLY A 324 31.22 -12.20 -0.85
N ARG A 325 32.33 -11.77 -0.22
CA ARG A 325 33.70 -12.09 -0.69
C ARG A 325 34.03 -13.56 -0.52
N GLU A 326 33.78 -14.13 0.65
CA GLU A 326 34.04 -15.56 0.94
C GLU A 326 33.25 -16.47 0.01
N ARG A 327 31.97 -16.16 -0.23
CA ARG A 327 31.14 -16.88 -1.20
C ARG A 327 31.67 -16.75 -2.62
N ALA A 328 32.15 -15.57 -3.04
CA ALA A 328 32.74 -15.37 -4.36
C ALA A 328 34.06 -16.16 -4.51
N ASP A 329 34.94 -16.11 -3.52
CA ASP A 329 36.20 -16.87 -3.47
C ASP A 329 35.95 -18.38 -3.51
N MET A 330 35.01 -18.90 -2.70
CA MET A 330 34.62 -20.31 -2.74
C MET A 330 34.00 -20.71 -4.10
N SER A 331 33.22 -19.83 -4.73
CA SER A 331 32.68 -20.06 -6.08
C SER A 331 33.77 -20.07 -7.15
N ILE A 332 34.80 -19.22 -7.02
CA ILE A 332 35.98 -19.23 -7.89
C ILE A 332 36.75 -20.54 -7.70
N ARG A 333 37.05 -20.94 -6.46
CA ARG A 333 37.75 -22.19 -6.14
C ARG A 333 37.01 -23.44 -6.63
N MET A 334 35.68 -23.48 -6.52
CA MET A 334 34.88 -24.57 -7.10
C MET A 334 34.98 -24.61 -8.62
N ASN A 335 34.85 -23.46 -9.29
CA ASN A 335 34.98 -23.38 -10.75
C ASN A 335 36.41 -23.74 -11.22
N GLU A 336 37.45 -23.32 -10.49
CA GLU A 336 38.83 -23.74 -10.72
C GLU A 336 38.99 -25.26 -10.54
N ALA A 337 38.41 -25.86 -9.50
CA ALA A 337 38.46 -27.31 -9.28
C ALA A 337 37.73 -28.10 -10.38
N GLU A 338 36.56 -27.64 -10.83
CA GLU A 338 35.77 -28.24 -11.92
C GLU A 338 36.55 -28.22 -13.25
N HIS A 339 37.36 -27.18 -13.49
CA HIS A 339 38.18 -27.03 -14.69
C HIS A 339 39.64 -27.49 -14.51
N GLY A 340 39.99 -28.14 -13.39
CA GLY A 340 41.34 -28.69 -13.15
C GLY A 340 42.44 -27.68 -12.79
N PHE A 341 42.09 -26.43 -12.52
CA PHE A 341 43.00 -25.35 -12.09
C PHE A 341 43.10 -25.17 -10.57
N GLY A 342 42.21 -25.81 -9.81
CA GLY A 342 42.18 -25.72 -8.35
C GLY A 342 43.53 -26.13 -7.75
N ARG A 343 44.04 -25.34 -6.79
CA ARG A 343 45.35 -25.57 -6.14
C ARG A 343 45.36 -26.87 -5.34
N SER A 344 45.67 -27.99 -6.01
CA SER A 344 46.01 -29.26 -5.38
C SER A 344 47.30 -29.10 -4.59
N GLY A 345 47.16 -28.86 -3.29
CA GLY A 345 48.27 -28.98 -2.36
C GLY A 345 48.81 -30.42 -2.39
N GLY A 346 49.88 -30.64 -3.15
CA GLY A 346 50.50 -31.96 -3.27
C GLY A 346 49.88 -32.89 -4.32
N MET A 347 49.69 -32.45 -5.57
CA MET A 347 49.71 -33.39 -6.69
C MET A 347 51.14 -33.94 -6.88
N ILE A 348 51.47 -35.00 -6.14
CA ILE A 348 52.58 -35.88 -6.50
C ILE A 348 52.10 -36.66 -7.74
N LEU A 349 52.64 -36.30 -8.89
CA LEU A 349 52.42 -37.03 -10.14
C LEU A 349 53.10 -38.40 -10.06
N HIS A 350 52.37 -39.41 -9.62
CA HIS A 350 52.75 -40.81 -9.83
C HIS A 350 52.32 -41.27 -11.23
N ASP A 351 53.08 -42.22 -11.76
CA ASP A 351 52.90 -42.95 -13.02
C ASP A 351 53.18 -42.17 -14.32
N TYR A 352 54.47 -41.96 -14.58
CA TYR A 352 55.02 -42.09 -15.92
C TYR A 352 56.34 -42.87 -15.86
N PRO A 353 56.51 -43.99 -16.59
CA PRO A 353 57.77 -44.73 -16.60
C PRO A 353 58.78 -44.02 -17.51
N VAL A 354 59.71 -43.29 -16.90
CA VAL A 354 60.90 -42.76 -17.60
C VAL A 354 62.13 -43.51 -17.10
N LEU A 355 62.90 -44.02 -18.05
CA LEU A 355 64.14 -44.78 -17.82
C LEU A 355 65.19 -43.97 -17.06
N ASP A 356 66.01 -44.67 -16.28
CA ASP A 356 67.10 -44.13 -15.50
C ASP A 356 68.03 -43.19 -16.28
N THR A 357 68.40 -42.06 -15.69
CA THR A 357 69.77 -41.52 -15.75
C THR A 357 70.08 -40.59 -14.57
N TYR A 358 70.91 -41.08 -13.65
CA TYR A 358 71.81 -40.37 -12.73
C TYR A 358 71.79 -38.82 -12.68
N ASN A 359 71.29 -38.23 -11.57
CA ASN A 359 72.17 -37.70 -10.49
C ASN A 359 71.42 -36.97 -9.34
N LYS A 360 71.90 -37.20 -8.11
CA LYS A 360 71.77 -36.36 -6.89
C LYS A 360 73.21 -36.13 -6.37
N PRO A 361 73.51 -35.20 -5.43
CA PRO A 361 72.66 -34.39 -4.52
C PRO A 361 72.83 -32.86 -4.79
N PHE A 362 72.21 -31.86 -4.12
CA PHE A 362 72.13 -31.46 -2.69
C PHE A 362 71.08 -30.29 -2.54
N SER A 363 70.80 -29.68 -1.37
CA SER A 363 70.39 -30.23 -0.05
C SER A 363 69.98 -29.09 0.94
N VAL A 364 68.88 -29.27 1.69
CA VAL A 364 68.46 -28.56 2.94
C VAL A 364 68.16 -27.01 2.91
N PRO A 365 67.52 -26.37 3.94
CA PRO A 365 66.21 -25.71 3.72
C PRO A 365 66.06 -24.32 4.40
N SER A 366 64.82 -23.97 4.79
CA SER A 366 64.34 -22.80 5.59
C SER A 366 63.63 -21.73 4.74
N ARG A 367 62.58 -21.05 5.20
CA ARG A 367 62.16 -20.76 6.59
C ARG A 367 60.62 -20.66 6.70
N LEU A 368 60.08 -20.96 7.87
CA LEU A 368 58.73 -20.55 8.31
C LEU A 368 58.76 -19.06 8.71
N ASP A 369 57.62 -18.36 8.60
CA ASP A 369 57.28 -17.27 9.53
C ASP A 369 55.75 -17.16 9.70
N PRO A 370 55.23 -16.71 10.88
CA PRO A 370 53.85 -16.95 11.29
C PRO A 370 52.91 -15.74 11.13
N LEU A 371 51.63 -16.01 11.35
CA LEU A 371 50.53 -15.06 11.26
C LEU A 371 50.56 -13.93 12.31
N LEU A 372 49.85 -12.87 11.92
CA LEU A 372 49.48 -11.66 12.64
C LEU A 372 49.07 -11.86 14.12
N ARG A 373 49.28 -10.77 14.88
CA ARG A 373 48.66 -10.50 16.19
C ARG A 373 47.67 -9.35 16.04
#